data_AF-K9JTY6-F1
#
_entry.id   AF-K9JTY6-F1
#
_cell.length_a   1.000
_cell.length_b   1.000
_cell.length_c   1.000
_cell.angle_alpha   90.00
_cell.angle_beta   90.00
_cell.angle_gamma   90.00
#
_symmetry.space_group_name_H-M   'P 1'
#
loop_
_entity.id
_entity.type
_entity.pdbx_description
1 polymer ?
#
loop_
_entity_poly.entity_id
_entity_poly.type
_entity_poly.pdbx_seq_one_letter_code
_entity_poly.pdbx_strand_id
1 'polypeptide(L)' 'GHTLVWHNQTPKWVFERQDGSPVDRETLLALVKSHIDTVLSRYRGDIYAWDVVNE' A
#
# COMPACT_ATOMS: atom_id res chain seq x y z
N GLY A 1 9.32 10.23 -2.13
CA GLY A 1 7.88 9.99 -2.19
C GLY A 1 7.40 9.63 -0.81
N HIS A 2 6.28 10.19 -0.37
CA HIS A 2 5.73 10.07 0.98
C HIS A 2 4.24 9.74 0.85
N THR A 3 3.71 8.57 1.24
CA THR A 3 4.28 7.35 1.86
C THR A 3 3.65 6.11 1.19
N LEU A 4 4.30 4.94 1.24
CA LEU A 4 3.82 3.70 0.62
C LEU A 4 2.88 2.87 1.51
N VAL A 5 2.98 3.00 2.83
CA VAL A 5 2.11 2.31 3.79
C VAL A 5 1.83 3.29 4.92
N TRP A 6 0.56 3.64 5.12
CA TRP A 6 0.09 4.52 6.19
C TRP A 6 -1.35 4.19 6.60
N HIS A 7 -1.61 3.99 7.88
CA HIS A 7 -2.95 3.62 8.36
C HIS A 7 -3.94 4.80 8.28
N ASN A 8 -3.46 6.03 8.41
CA ASN A 8 -4.27 7.23 8.28
C ASN A 8 -4.33 7.61 6.79
N GLN A 9 -5.53 7.64 6.20
CA GLN A 9 -5.80 7.84 4.76
C GLN A 9 -5.74 6.61 3.83
N THR A 10 -5.63 5.38 4.36
CA THR A 10 -5.87 4.17 3.55
C THR A 10 -7.36 3.83 3.55
N PRO A 11 -8.03 3.69 2.39
CA PRO A 11 -9.45 3.42 2.34
C PRO A 11 -9.80 2.03 2.91
N LYS A 12 -10.94 1.94 3.60
CA LYS A 12 -11.35 0.74 4.37
C LYS A 12 -11.36 -0.56 3.56
N TRP A 13 -11.65 -0.49 2.27
CA TRP A 13 -11.67 -1.67 1.38
C TRP A 13 -10.33 -2.40 1.27
N VAL A 14 -9.22 -1.76 1.67
CA VAL A 14 -7.90 -2.41 1.70
C VAL A 14 -7.83 -3.43 2.85
N PHE A 15 -8.55 -3.18 3.93
CA PHE A 15 -8.55 -4.02 5.15
C PHE A 15 -9.83 -4.83 5.31
N GLU A 16 -10.91 -4.47 4.62
CA GLU A 16 -12.23 -5.07 4.72
C GLU A 16 -12.70 -5.59 3.35
N ARG A 17 -13.27 -6.80 3.34
CA ARG A 17 -13.99 -7.36 2.19
C ARG A 17 -15.34 -6.66 2.03
N GLN A 18 -16.02 -6.92 0.91
CA GLN A 18 -17.31 -6.28 0.59
C GLN A 18 -18.42 -6.55 1.62
N ASP A 19 -18.29 -7.63 2.40
CA ASP A 19 -19.18 -8.00 3.50
C ASP A 19 -18.78 -7.40 4.87
N GLY A 20 -17.72 -6.57 4.91
CA GLY A 20 -17.18 -5.96 6.12
C GLY A 20 -16.27 -6.87 6.96
N SER A 21 -15.98 -8.10 6.49
CA SER A 21 -15.03 -8.99 7.17
C SER A 21 -13.57 -8.59 6.90
N PRO A 22 -12.63 -8.83 7.83
CA PRO A 22 -11.21 -8.54 7.59
C PRO A 22 -10.65 -9.33 6.41
N VAL A 23 -9.80 -8.69 5.62
CA VAL A 23 -8.99 -9.35 4.58
C VAL A 23 -7.95 -10.26 5.24
N ASP A 24 -7.73 -11.45 4.69
CA ASP A 24 -6.69 -12.37 5.16
C ASP A 24 -5.29 -11.80 4.93
N ARG A 25 -4.35 -12.25 5.76
CA ARG A 25 -2.98 -11.73 5.79
C ARG A 25 -2.29 -11.84 4.42
N GLU A 26 -2.47 -12.96 3.73
CA GLU A 26 -1.84 -13.24 2.44
C GLU A 26 -2.34 -12.28 1.37
N THR A 27 -3.66 -12.02 1.34
CA THR A 27 -4.27 -11.06 0.42
C THR A 27 -3.82 -9.63 0.71
N LEU A 28 -3.76 -9.23 1.98
CA LEU A 28 -3.28 -7.90 2.36
C LEU A 28 -1.81 -7.69 1.97
N LEU A 29 -0.96 -8.69 2.19
CA LEU A 29 0.44 -8.65 1.77
C LEU A 29 0.60 -8.55 0.25
N ALA A 30 -0.23 -9.25 -0.52
CA ALA A 30 -0.22 -9.18 -1.98
C ALA A 30 -0.65 -7.78 -2.48
N LEU A 31 -1.67 -7.18 -1.87
CA LEU A 31 -2.13 -5.83 -2.19
C LEU A 31 -1.05 -4.77 -1.90
N VAL A 32 -0.41 -4.85 -0.73
CA VAL A 32 0.69 -3.94 -0.36
C VAL A 32 1.86 -4.09 -1.34
N LYS A 33 2.25 -5.33 -1.66
CA LYS A 33 3.32 -5.57 -2.65
C LYS A 33 2.97 -4.99 -4.02
N SER A 34 1.76 -5.22 -4.50
CA SER A 34 1.29 -4.68 -5.79
C SER A 34 1.29 -3.15 -5.81
N HIS A 35 0.88 -2.51 -4.71
CA HIS A 35 0.92 -1.06 -4.56
C HIS A 35 2.35 -0.51 -4.64
N ILE A 36 3.26 -1.10 -3.86
CA ILE A 36 4.69 -0.73 -3.85
C ILE A 36 5.30 -0.88 -5.25
N ASP A 37 5.10 -2.04 -5.89
CA ASP A 37 5.64 -2.33 -7.22
C ASP A 37 5.11 -1.33 -8.27
N THR A 38 3.82 -0.99 -8.21
CA THR A 38 3.20 -0.04 -9.14
C THR A 38 3.74 1.38 -8.97
N VAL A 39 3.81 1.86 -7.73
CA VAL A 39 4.25 3.23 -7.43
C VAL A 39 5.75 3.40 -7.70
N LEU A 40 6.58 2.45 -7.26
CA LEU A 40 8.02 2.49 -7.50
C LEU A 40 8.36 2.36 -8.98
N SER A 41 7.65 1.49 -9.72
CA SER A 41 7.88 1.34 -11.16
C SER A 41 7.51 2.61 -11.93
N ARG A 42 6.42 3.28 -11.54
CA ARG A 42 5.95 4.50 -12.22
C ARG A 42 6.93 5.67 -12.10
N TYR A 43 7.55 5.83 -10.94
CA TYR A 43 8.43 6.98 -10.64
C TYR A 43 9.91 6.60 -10.56
N ARG A 44 10.26 5.47 -11.18
CA ARG A 44 11.63 4.94 -11.20
C ARG A 44 12.55 5.93 -11.92
N GLY A 45 13.50 6.51 -11.18
CA GLY A 45 14.49 7.45 -11.71
C GLY A 45 14.14 8.93 -11.51
N ASP A 46 12.89 9.25 -11.17
CA ASP A 46 12.44 10.62 -10.92
C ASP A 46 12.49 11.02 -9.44
N ILE A 47 12.43 10.02 -8.54
CA ILE A 47 12.38 10.24 -7.09
C ILE A 47 13.60 9.59 -6.43
N TYR A 48 14.46 10.42 -5.84
CA TYR A 48 15.74 9.97 -5.27
C TYR A 48 15.62 9.29 -3.89
N ALA A 49 14.51 9.49 -3.16
CA ALA A 49 14.26 8.89 -1.85
C ALA A 49 12.75 8.63 -1.61
N TRP A 50 12.43 7.53 -0.93
CA TRP A 50 11.06 7.10 -0.59
C TRP A 50 10.93 6.75 0.89
N ASP A 51 9.85 7.22 1.53
CA ASP A 51 9.45 6.75 2.85
C ASP A 51 8.64 5.46 2.67
N VAL A 52 9.30 4.32 2.92
CA VAL A 52 8.76 2.99 2.60
C VAL A 52 7.67 2.55 3.59
N VAL A 53 7.79 2.95 4.85
CA VAL A 53 6.76 2.77 5.89
C VAL A 53 6.69 4.08 6.64
N ASN A 54 5.50 4.65 6.74
CA ASN A 54 5.26 5.83 7.56
C ASN A 54 4.08 5.50 8.47
N GLU A 55 4.41 5.20 9.73
CA GLU A 55 3.51 4.89 10.87
C GLU A 55 2.15 4.30 10.50
#